data_AF-A0A349ZY05-F1
#
_entry.id   AF-A0A349ZY05-F1
#
_cell.length_a   1.000
_cell.length_b   1.000
_cell.length_c   1.000
_cell.angle_alpha   90.00
_cell.angle_beta   90.00
_cell.angle_gamma   90.00
#
_symmetry.space_group_name_H-M   'P 1'
#
loop_
_entity.id
_entity.type
_entity.pdbx_description
1 polymer ?
#
loop_
_entity_poly.entity_id
_entity_poly.type
_entity_poly.pdbx_seq_one_letter_code
_entity_poly.pdbx_strand_id
1 'polypeptide(L)'
;MTILLYDGSFEGLLTAIFEVYEYRLSPALPAAEGEEIIQHLFAQEHQVVTDPEKAQRVLKKLEITLEKAGIAQLMKVYFSEAANAPELILYAVQQALLQTDKNI
;
A
#
# COMPACT_ATOMS: atom_id res chain seq x y z
N MET A 1 0.56 -14.73 -6.12
CA MET A 1 0.78 -13.56 -5.24
C MET A 1 1.73 -12.64 -5.97
N THR A 2 1.42 -11.36 -6.01
CA THR A 2 2.27 -10.34 -6.62
C THR A 2 2.99 -9.58 -5.53
N ILE A 3 4.31 -9.55 -5.59
CA ILE A 3 5.15 -8.75 -4.71
C ILE A 3 5.38 -7.41 -5.41
N LEU A 4 4.95 -6.32 -4.79
CA LEU A 4 5.14 -4.98 -5.31
C LEU A 4 6.40 -4.38 -4.68
N LEU A 5 7.47 -4.32 -5.45
CA LEU A 5 8.77 -3.81 -5.04
C LEU A 5 8.81 -2.30 -5.27
N TYR A 6 8.99 -1.51 -4.20
CA TYR A 6 9.07 -0.05 -4.28
C TYR A 6 10.33 0.46 -3.59
N ASP A 7 10.67 1.73 -3.83
CA ASP A 7 11.91 2.39 -3.37
C ASP A 7 12.05 2.58 -1.84
N GLY A 8 11.17 1.98 -1.05
CA GLY A 8 11.14 2.11 0.41
C GLY A 8 10.46 3.36 0.93
N SER A 9 10.15 4.37 0.09
CA SER A 9 9.49 5.60 0.51
C SER A 9 7.98 5.41 0.79
N PHE A 10 7.39 6.28 1.62
CA PHE A 10 5.94 6.26 1.86
C PHE A 10 5.16 6.55 0.57
N GLU A 11 5.68 7.42 -0.29
CA GLU A 11 5.10 7.74 -1.58
C GLU A 11 5.15 6.55 -2.55
N GLY A 12 6.25 5.80 -2.55
CA GLY A 12 6.40 4.53 -3.26
C GLY A 12 5.39 3.48 -2.78
N LEU A 13 5.20 3.37 -1.46
CA LEU A 13 4.18 2.48 -0.88
C LEU A 13 2.76 2.86 -1.32
N LEU A 14 2.42 4.15 -1.32
CA LEU A 14 1.11 4.61 -1.80
C LEU A 14 0.94 4.37 -3.30
N THR A 15 2.01 4.52 -4.08
CA THR A 15 2.02 4.17 -5.50
C THR A 15 1.78 2.67 -5.70
N ALA A 16 2.44 1.81 -4.91
CA ALA A 16 2.21 0.37 -4.94
C ALA A 16 0.74 0.04 -4.62
N ILE A 17 0.17 0.66 -3.58
CA ILE A 17 -1.24 0.51 -3.22
C ILE A 17 -2.15 0.92 -4.37
N PHE A 18 -1.85 2.03 -5.05
CA PHE A 18 -2.60 2.43 -6.25
C PHE A 18 -2.58 1.34 -7.33
N GLU A 19 -1.40 0.80 -7.62
CA GLU A 19 -1.19 -0.20 -8.66
C GLU A 19 -1.84 -1.56 -8.36
N VAL A 20 -1.98 -1.90 -7.07
CA VAL A 20 -2.80 -3.05 -6.64
C VAL A 20 -4.22 -2.95 -7.20
N TYR A 21 -4.84 -1.77 -7.15
CA TYR A 21 -6.19 -1.56 -7.69
C TYR A 21 -6.19 -1.36 -9.21
N GLU A 22 -5.21 -0.62 -9.74
CA GLU A 22 -5.08 -0.35 -11.18
C GLU A 22 -4.97 -1.64 -11.99
N TYR A 23 -4.11 -2.55 -11.55
CA TYR A 23 -3.84 -3.82 -12.24
C TYR A 23 -4.61 -5.01 -11.65
N ARG A 24 -5.48 -4.77 -10.66
CA ARG A 24 -6.30 -5.79 -9.99
C ARG A 24 -5.45 -6.94 -9.41
N LEU A 25 -4.35 -6.60 -8.75
CA LEU A 25 -3.41 -7.56 -8.19
C LEU A 25 -3.99 -8.16 -6.91
N SER A 26 -4.28 -9.46 -6.93
CA SER A 26 -4.77 -10.18 -5.76
C SER A 26 -4.37 -11.66 -5.83
N PRO A 27 -3.67 -12.21 -4.83
CA PRO A 27 -3.14 -11.53 -3.63
C PRO A 27 -1.92 -10.65 -3.94
N ALA A 28 -1.74 -9.56 -3.19
CA ALA A 28 -0.67 -8.57 -3.36
C ALA A 28 0.07 -8.30 -2.04
N LEU A 29 1.39 -8.12 -2.10
CA LEU A 29 2.27 -7.86 -0.96
C LEU A 29 3.26 -6.73 -1.32
N PRO A 30 3.11 -5.51 -0.78
CA PRO A 30 4.11 -4.47 -0.94
C PRO A 30 5.35 -4.81 -0.12
N ALA A 31 6.54 -4.61 -0.69
CA ALA A 31 7.82 -4.80 -0.02
C ALA A 31 8.82 -3.75 -0.50
N ALA A 32 9.65 -3.24 0.41
CA ALA A 32 10.68 -2.28 0.02
C ALA A 32 11.85 -3.00 -0.68
N GLU A 33 12.45 -2.35 -1.68
CA GLU A 33 13.66 -2.85 -2.31
C GLU A 33 14.76 -3.11 -1.27
N GLY A 34 15.37 -4.29 -1.33
CA GLY A 34 16.45 -4.69 -0.41
C GLY A 34 15.98 -5.35 0.89
N GLU A 35 14.68 -5.45 1.16
CA GLU A 35 14.17 -6.32 2.22
C GLU A 35 14.40 -7.80 1.85
N GLU A 36 14.77 -8.63 2.84
CA GLU A 36 14.86 -10.08 2.66
C GLU A 36 13.45 -10.65 2.50
N ILE A 37 12.97 -10.64 1.26
CA ILE A 37 11.70 -11.26 0.92
C ILE A 37 11.97 -12.76 0.84
N ILE A 38 11.24 -13.53 1.66
CA ILE A 38 11.17 -14.99 1.48
C ILE A 38 10.71 -15.20 0.05
N GLN A 39 11.62 -15.67 -0.81
CA GLN A 39 11.34 -15.92 -2.21
C GLN A 39 10.28 -17.02 -2.28
N HIS A 40 9.02 -16.61 -2.42
CA HIS A 40 7.96 -17.51 -2.78
C HIS A 40 8.23 -17.96 -4.21
N LEU A 41 8.54 -19.24 -4.39
CA LEU A 41 8.85 -19.84 -5.70
C LEU A 41 7.81 -19.55 -6.80
N PHE A 42 6.58 -19.18 -6.39
CA PHE A 42 5.45 -18.86 -7.27
C PHE A 42 4.97 -17.40 -7.17
N ALA A 43 5.72 -16.52 -6.49
CA ALA A 43 5.40 -15.10 -6.50
C ALA A 43 5.91 -14.45 -7.78
N GLN A 44 5.15 -13.47 -8.26
CA GLN A 44 5.55 -12.59 -9.36
C GLN A 44 6.02 -11.27 -8.78
N GLU A 45 7.17 -10.81 -9.22
CA GLU A 45 7.67 -9.48 -8.85
C GLU A 45 7.09 -8.44 -9.81
N HIS A 46 6.60 -7.35 -9.24
CA HIS A 46 6.11 -6.17 -9.93
C HIS A 46 6.89 -4.96 -9.41
N GLN A 47 7.70 -4.36 -10.27
CA GLN A 47 8.48 -3.18 -9.93
C GLN A 47 7.58 -1.94 -9.95
N VAL A 48 7.57 -1.20 -8.85
CA VAL A 48 6.78 0.00 -8.66
C VAL A 48 7.71 1.20 -8.79
N VAL A 49 7.49 1.99 -9.84
CA VAL A 49 8.15 3.29 -9.97
C VAL A 49 7.31 4.33 -9.23
N THR A 50 7.91 4.98 -8.22
CA THR A 50 7.24 6.01 -7.43
C THR A 50 6.66 7.11 -8.32
N ASP A 51 5.36 7.36 -8.19
CA ASP A 51 4.60 8.33 -8.97
C ASP A 51 3.79 9.23 -8.04
N PRO A 52 4.17 10.51 -7.90
CA PRO A 52 3.47 11.45 -7.03
C PRO A 52 2.00 11.65 -7.35
N GLU A 53 1.60 11.53 -8.62
CA GLU A 53 0.19 11.67 -9.00
C GLU A 53 -0.62 10.48 -8.52
N LYS A 54 -0.09 9.26 -8.65
CA LYS A 54 -0.72 8.03 -8.13
C LYS A 54 -0.81 8.05 -6.61
N ALA A 55 0.28 8.41 -5.92
CA ALA A 55 0.31 8.52 -4.47
C ALA A 55 -0.70 9.56 -3.97
N GLN A 56 -0.76 10.75 -4.60
CA GLN A 56 -1.70 11.80 -4.24
C GLN A 56 -3.16 11.37 -4.42
N ARG A 57 -3.48 10.54 -5.42
CA ARG A 57 -4.83 10.00 -5.61
C ARG A 57 -5.24 9.07 -4.47
N VAL A 58 -4.31 8.24 -3.98
CA VAL A 58 -4.55 7.40 -2.80
C VAL A 58 -4.76 8.28 -1.57
N LEU A 59 -3.88 9.26 -1.33
CA LEU A 59 -4.03 10.19 -0.20
C LEU A 59 -5.38 10.90 -0.20
N LYS A 60 -5.79 11.49 -1.33
CA LYS A 60 -7.10 12.17 -1.44
C LYS A 60 -8.27 11.25 -1.11
N LYS A 61 -8.20 9.99 -1.54
CA LYS A 61 -9.25 9.01 -1.22
C LYS A 61 -9.23 8.69 0.29
N LEU A 62 -8.05 8.47 0.87
CA LEU A 62 -7.89 8.20 2.30
C LEU A 62 -8.33 9.38 3.18
N GLU A 63 -8.12 10.62 2.75
CA GLU A 63 -8.58 11.81 3.49
C GLU A 63 -10.10 11.82 3.64
N ILE A 64 -10.83 11.34 2.63
CA ILE A 64 -12.30 11.24 2.66
C ILE A 64 -12.75 10.07 3.53
N THR A 65 -12.02 8.94 3.53
CA THR A 65 -12.46 7.71 4.21
C THR A 65 -11.99 7.59 5.66
N LEU A 66 -10.79 8.09 5.98
CA LEU A 66 -10.12 7.92 7.27
C LEU A 66 -9.89 9.23 8.04
N GLU A 67 -10.17 10.36 7.39
CA GLU A 67 -9.81 11.70 7.88
C GLU A 67 -8.30 11.85 8.17
N LYS A 68 -7.90 13.02 8.65
CA LYS A 68 -6.48 13.31 8.95
C LYS A 68 -5.92 12.41 10.05
N ALA A 69 -6.74 12.04 11.03
CA ALA A 69 -6.32 11.19 12.15
C ALA A 69 -5.94 9.78 11.70
N GLY A 70 -6.72 9.18 10.79
CA GLY A 70 -6.40 7.85 10.26
C GLY A 70 -5.17 7.84 9.37
N ILE A 71 -4.96 8.88 8.55
CA ILE A 71 -3.71 9.02 7.77
C ILE A 71 -2.49 9.13 8.69
N ALA A 72 -2.58 9.93 9.76
CA ALA A 72 -1.51 10.04 10.75
C ALA A 72 -1.20 8.68 11.41
N GLN A 73 -2.21 7.82 11.61
CA GLN A 73 -2.01 6.48 12.13
C GLN A 73 -1.28 5.57 11.11
N LEU A 74 -1.61 5.65 9.82
CA LEU A 74 -0.88 4.91 8.77
C LEU A 74 0.59 5.34 8.71
N MET A 75 0.87 6.64 8.83
CA MET A 75 2.25 7.15 8.88
C MET A 75 3.00 6.63 10.12
N LYS A 76 2.36 6.59 11.29
CA LYS A 76 2.99 6.00 12.50
C LYS A 76 3.32 4.53 12.30
N VAL A 77 2.46 3.76 11.64
CA VAL A 77 2.72 2.35 11.32
C VAL A 77 3.90 2.24 10.36
N TYR A 78 3.94 3.07 9.32
CA TYR A 78 5.06 3.10 8.38
C TYR A 78 6.40 3.39 9.09
N PHE A 79 6.44 4.39 9.97
CA PHE A 79 7.65 4.74 10.74
C PHE A 79 7.93 3.85 11.96
N SER A 80 7.13 2.80 12.19
CA SER A 80 7.33 1.91 13.34
C SER A 80 8.45 0.88 13.14
N GLU A 81 9.01 0.77 11.94
CA GLU A 81 9.99 -0.25 11.53
C GLU A 81 9.48 -1.70 11.66
N ALA A 82 8.17 -1.89 11.83
CA ALA A 82 7.59 -3.23 11.81
C ALA A 82 7.77 -3.85 10.42
N ALA A 83 8.33 -5.06 10.36
CA ALA A 83 8.62 -5.76 9.11
C ALA A 83 7.39 -5.98 8.21
N ASN A 84 6.19 -6.01 8.79
CA ASN A 84 4.92 -6.15 8.07
C ASN A 84 4.16 -4.82 7.92
N ALA A 85 4.77 -3.67 8.21
CA ALA A 85 4.12 -2.37 8.10
C ALA A 85 3.49 -2.10 6.71
N PRO A 86 4.17 -2.40 5.58
CA PRO A 86 3.59 -2.19 4.25
C PRO A 86 2.32 -3.03 4.01
N GLU A 87 2.33 -4.29 4.45
CA GLU A 87 1.19 -5.21 4.39
C GLU A 87 0.02 -4.71 5.25
N LEU A 88 0.31 -4.29 6.49
CA LEU A 88 -0.69 -3.75 7.42
C LEU A 88 -1.35 -2.48 6.87
N ILE A 89 -0.57 -1.61 6.23
CA ILE A 89 -1.09 -0.38 5.60
C ILE A 89 -1.99 -0.73 4.42
N LEU A 90 -1.58 -1.65 3.53
CA LEU A 90 -2.42 -2.12 2.43
C LEU A 90 -3.75 -2.70 2.95
N TYR A 91 -3.69 -3.54 3.97
CA TYR A 91 -4.88 -4.11 4.60
C TYR A 91 -5.79 -3.04 5.19
N ALA A 92 -5.23 -2.07 5.93
CA ALA A 92 -6.00 -0.97 6.51
C ALA A 92 -6.69 -0.12 5.43
N VAL A 93 -6.00 0.16 4.31
CA VAL A 93 -6.58 0.85 3.16
C VAL A 93 -7.72 0.05 2.55
N GLN A 94 -7.55 -1.26 2.34
CA GLN A 94 -8.61 -2.13 1.82
C GLN A 94 -9.86 -2.10 2.72
N GLN A 95 -9.68 -2.18 4.05
CA GLN A 95 -10.81 -2.10 4.99
C GLN A 95 -11.50 -0.73 4.95
N ALA A 96 -10.75 0.36 4.86
CA ALA A 96 -11.31 1.71 4.76
C ALA A 96 -12.18 1.89 3.50
N LEU A 97 -11.73 1.35 2.36
CA LEU A 97 -12.48 1.42 1.12
C LEU A 97 -13.76 0.57 1.17
N LEU A 98 -13.70 -0.66 1.72
CA LEU A 98 -14.87 -1.54 1.87
C LEU A 98 -15.96 -0.95 2.76
N GLN A 99 -15.60 -0.16 3.78
CA GLN A 99 -16.57 0.51 4.65
C GLN A 99 -17.29 1.68 3.94
N THR A 100 -16.66 2.28 2.93
CA THR A 100 -17.24 3.39 2.18
C THR A 100 -18.28 2.91 1.17
N ASP A 101 -18.06 1.74 0.54
CA ASP A 101 -19.00 1.17 -0.44
C ASP A 101 -20.31 0.65 0.18
N LYS A 102 -20.37 0.46 1.50
CA LYS A 102 -21.60 0.07 2.21
C LYS A 102 -22.55 1.24 2.53
N ASN A 103 -22.09 2.48 2.35
CA ASN A 103 -22.86 3.69 2.66
C ASN A 103 -23.46 4.36 1.41
N ILE A 104 -23.61 3.63 0.30
CA ILE A 104 -24.27 4.08 -0.94
C ILE A 104 -25.48 3.21 -1.23
#